data_AF-F5LIJ1-F1
#
_entry.id   AF-F5LIJ1-F1
#
_cell.length_a   1.000
_cell.length_b   1.000
_cell.length_c   1.000
_cell.angle_alpha   90.00
_cell.angle_beta   90.00
_cell.angle_gamma   90.00
#
_symmetry.space_group_name_H-M   'P 1'
#
loop_
_entity.id
_entity.type
_entity.pdbx_description
1 polymer ?
#
loop_
_entity_poly.entity_id
_entity_poly.type
_entity_poly.pdbx_seq_one_letter_code
_entity_poly.pdbx_strand_id
1 'polypeptide(L)' 'MKIYAVLAFNGESTENVCVTPDEEKAMAFKPEDFEDCDALFLEIWEDGEKIDDYRLV' A
#
# COMPACT_ATOMS: atom_id res chain seq x y z
N MET A 1 -9.49 -9.78 11.15
CA MET A 1 -8.06 -9.39 11.36
C MET A 1 -7.66 -8.54 10.18
N LYS A 2 -7.08 -7.35 10.40
CA LYS A 2 -6.72 -6.44 9.31
C LYS A 2 -5.37 -6.78 8.69
N ILE A 3 -5.30 -6.60 7.38
CA ILE A 3 -4.08 -6.64 6.58
C ILE A 3 -4.00 -5.37 5.76
N TYR A 4 -2.82 -4.76 5.75
CA TYR A 4 -2.50 -3.55 5.02
C TYR A 4 -1.58 -3.91 3.87
N ALA A 5 -2.03 -3.67 2.64
CA ALA A 5 -1.25 -3.90 1.43
C ALA A 5 -0.85 -2.54 0.84
N VAL A 6 0.46 -2.30 0.73
CA VAL A 6 1.03 -1.12 0.08
C VAL A 6 1.33 -1.48 -1.36
N LEU A 7 0.76 -0.69 -2.25
CA LEU A 7 0.82 -0.80 -3.70
C LEU A 7 1.65 0.36 -4.26
N ALA A 8 2.74 0.06 -4.97
CA ALA A 8 3.51 1.05 -5.70
C ALA A 8 3.05 1.12 -7.16
N PHE A 9 2.74 2.33 -7.60
CA PHE A 9 2.36 2.63 -8.98
C PHE A 9 3.48 3.40 -9.67
N ASN A 10 3.89 2.94 -10.85
CA ASN A 10 4.98 3.52 -11.65
C ASN A 10 4.50 4.23 -12.94
N GLY A 11 3.20 4.52 -13.05
CA GLY A 11 2.61 5.09 -14.27
C GLY A 11 2.04 4.05 -15.24
N GLU A 12 2.51 2.80 -15.19
CA GLU A 12 2.08 1.72 -16.09
C GLU A 12 1.41 0.55 -15.34
N SER A 13 1.99 0.15 -14.22
CA SER A 13 1.57 -0.98 -13.41
C SER A 13 1.54 -0.64 -11.92
N THR A 14 0.83 -1.49 -11.18
CA THR A 14 0.78 -1.43 -9.72
C THR A 14 1.32 -2.74 -9.15
N GLU A 15 2.28 -2.65 -8.23
CA GLU A 15 2.90 -3.81 -7.59
C GLU A 15 2.76 -3.78 -6.06
N ASN A 16 2.57 -4.94 -5.44
CA ASN A 16 2.56 -5.08 -3.98
C ASN A 16 3.99 -4.96 -3.44
N VAL A 17 4.29 -3.88 -2.74
CA VAL A 17 5.62 -3.65 -2.15
C VAL A 17 5.67 -3.99 -0.66
N CYS A 18 4.52 -3.99 0.02
CA CYS A 18 4.41 -4.45 1.40
C CYS A 18 3.04 -5.08 1.66
N VAL A 19 3.01 -6.17 2.41
CA VAL A 19 1.77 -6.73 2.99
C VAL A 19 2.04 -7.04 4.46
N THR A 20 1.32 -6.39 5.36
CA THR A 20 1.63 -6.44 6.79
C THR A 20 0.36 -6.26 7.64
N PRO A 21 0.27 -6.88 8.84
CA PRO A 21 -0.76 -6.55 9.82
C PRO A 21 -0.45 -5.27 10.62
N ASP A 22 0.74 -4.70 10.45
CA ASP A 22 1.21 -3.49 11.14
C ASP A 22 0.83 -2.23 10.35
N GLU A 23 -0.19 -1.50 10.84
CA GLU A 23 -0.71 -0.27 10.25
C GLU A 23 0.34 0.85 10.22
N GLU A 24 1.04 1.08 11.33
CA GLU A 24 2.01 2.17 11.44
C GLU A 24 3.14 1.98 10.44
N LYS A 25 3.61 0.73 10.27
CA LYS A 25 4.60 0.39 9.26
C LYS A 25 4.09 0.63 7.85
N ALA A 26 2.86 0.23 7.55
CA ALA A 26 2.29 0.37 6.21
C ALA A 26 2.08 1.84 5.82
N MET A 27 1.70 2.68 6.78
CA MET A 27 1.50 4.12 6.59
C MET A 27 2.79 4.94 6.55
N ALA A 28 3.92 4.38 7.00
CA ALA A 28 5.20 5.09 7.04
C ALA A 28 5.90 5.19 5.68
N PHE A 29 5.47 4.37 4.70
CA PHE A 29 6.07 4.35 3.36
C PHE A 29 5.73 5.60 2.55
N LYS A 30 6.71 6.04 1.77
CA LYS A 30 6.60 7.15 0.82
C LYS A 30 7.01 6.69 -0.58
N PRO A 31 6.50 7.33 -1.65
CA PRO A 31 6.94 7.02 -3.01
C PRO A 31 8.46 7.06 -3.18
N GLU A 32 9.13 7.99 -2.49
CA GLU A 32 10.60 8.16 -2.49
C GLU A 32 11.39 6.95 -1.95
N ASP A 33 10.72 6.04 -1.22
CA ASP A 33 11.34 4.81 -0.71
C ASP A 33 11.49 3.71 -1.78
N PHE A 34 10.86 3.90 -2.95
CA PHE A 34 10.81 2.93 -4.04
C PHE A 34 11.35 3.52 -5.34
N GLU A 35 12.09 2.71 -6.10
CA GLU A 35 12.57 3.09 -7.43
C GLU A 35 11.39 3.14 -8.41
N ASP A 36 11.37 4.16 -9.28
CA ASP A 36 10.33 4.33 -10.32
C ASP A 36 8.89 4.33 -9.75
N CYS A 37 8.66 5.04 -8.64
CA CYS A 37 7.35 5.10 -7.99
C CYS A 37 6.75 6.52 -8.07
N ASP A 38 5.65 6.64 -8.81
CA ASP A 38 4.87 7.87 -8.97
C ASP A 38 3.87 8.07 -7.82
N ALA A 39 3.33 6.98 -7.29
CA ALA A 39 2.35 7.02 -6.21
C ALA A 39 2.31 5.71 -5.41
N LEU A 40 1.96 5.84 -4.13
CA LEU A 40 1.64 4.71 -3.27
C LEU A 40 0.16 4.70 -2.93
N PHE A 41 -0.41 3.51 -2.87
CA PHE A 41 -1.76 3.25 -2.38
C PHE A 41 -1.69 2.26 -1.22
N LEU A 42 -2.53 2.46 -0.22
CA LEU A 42 -2.75 1.54 0.88
C LEU A 42 -4.12 0.92 0.71
N GLU A 43 -4.19 -0.40 0.61
CA GLU A 43 -5.44 -1.14 0.72
C GLU A 43 -5.56 -1.76 2.11
N ILE A 44 -6.75 -1.65 2.70
CA ILE A 44 -7.10 -2.28 3.97
C ILE A 44 -8.02 -3.47 3.66
N TRP A 45 -7.60 -4.63 4.12
CA TRP A 45 -8.32 -5.89 3.97
C TRP A 45 -8.73 -6.44 5.34
N GLU A 46 -9.95 -6.96 5.44
CA GLU A 46 -10.45 -7.64 6.63
C GLU A 46 -11.29 -8.86 6.21
N ASP A 47 -11.05 -9.99 6.85
CA ASP A 47 -11.78 -11.25 6.64
C ASP A 47 -11.86 -11.73 5.17
N GLY A 48 -10.81 -11.41 4.40
CA GLY A 48 -10.66 -11.81 2.99
C GLY A 48 -11.28 -10.84 1.99
N GLU A 49 -11.87 -9.73 2.46
CA GLU A 49 -12.46 -8.70 1.60
C GLU A 49 -11.71 -7.37 1.78
N LYS A 50 -11.59 -6.62 0.68
CA LYS A 50 -11.09 -5.25 0.74
C LYS A 50 -12.17 -4.34 1.32
N ILE A 51 -11.84 -3.64 2.39
CA ILE A 51 -12.77 -2.77 3.11
C ILE A 51 -12.52 -1.28 2.86
N ASP A 52 -11.29 -0.90 2.51
CA ASP A 52 -10.92 0.49 2.24
C ASP A 52 -9.66 0.57 1.36
N ASP A 53 -9.45 1.69 0.68
CA ASP A 53 -8.18 2.04 0.06
C ASP A 53 -7.99 3.55 -0.07
N TYR A 54 -6.74 4.00 0.05
CA TYR A 54 -6.40 5.40 -0.14
C TYR A 54 -4.97 5.61 -0.61
N ARG A 55 -4.73 6.76 -1.23
CA ARG A 55 -3.39 7.18 -1.65
C ARG A 55 -2.57 7.63 -0.44
N LEU A 56 -1.35 7.12 -0.31
CA LEU A 56 -0.37 7.62 0.66
C LEU A 56 0.29 8.90 0.13
N VAL A 57 0.50 9.88 1.02
CA VAL A 57 1.02 11.24 0.73
C VAL A 57 2.34 11.51 1.41
#